data_AF-A0A9X4LZT5-F1
#
_entry.id   AF-A0A9X4LZT5-F1
#
_cell.length_a   1.000
_cell.length_b   1.000
_cell.length_c   1.000
_cell.angle_alpha   90.00
_cell.angle_beta   90.00
_cell.angle_gamma   90.00
#
_symmetry.space_group_name_H-M   'P 1'
#
loop_
_entity.id
_entity.type
_entity.pdbx_description
1 polymer ?
#
loop_
_entity_poly.entity_id
_entity_poly.type
_entity_poly.pdbx_seq_one_letter_code
_entity_poly.pdbx_strand_id
1 'polypeptide(L)'
;MVGDTFGTLFPVTLSAPPPPPGLPAYGRPLRDGFCGDPTLCVRGDEAEQAWRVVAPVLSTWSRGLVPLAEYPSGSSGPAGGAGS
;
A
#
# COMPACT_ATOMS: atom_id res chain seq x y z
N MET A 1 -5.78 -38.18 29.54
CA MET A 1 -6.56 -37.04 29.00
C MET A 1 -5.90 -35.77 29.55
N VAL A 2 -4.65 -35.49 29.15
CA VAL A 2 -4.21 -34.54 28.10
C VAL A 2 -4.91 -33.19 28.22
N GLY A 3 -4.19 -32.21 28.80
CA GLY A 3 -4.56 -30.81 28.81
C GLY A 3 -3.36 -29.96 29.25
N ASP A 4 -2.95 -29.04 28.37
CA ASP A 4 -2.29 -27.74 28.65
C ASP A 4 -0.75 -27.51 28.59
N THR A 5 0.08 -28.42 28.08
CA THR A 5 1.53 -28.12 27.97
C THR A 5 1.94 -27.29 26.74
N PHE A 6 1.26 -26.17 26.48
CA PHE A 6 1.77 -25.14 25.56
C PHE A 6 1.85 -23.83 26.32
N GLY A 7 3.07 -23.43 26.70
CA GLY A 7 3.32 -22.15 27.36
C GLY A 7 2.81 -20.97 26.53
N THR A 8 2.39 -19.90 27.21
CA THR A 8 1.88 -18.66 26.60
C THR A 8 2.86 -18.15 25.54
N LEU A 9 2.39 -18.05 24.29
CA LEU A 9 3.16 -17.43 23.21
C LEU A 9 3.04 -15.90 23.32
N PHE A 10 4.16 -15.21 23.17
CA PHE A 10 4.22 -13.76 23.06
C PHE A 10 4.64 -13.38 21.64
N PRO A 11 4.07 -12.31 21.07
CA PRO A 11 4.50 -11.83 19.76
C PRO A 11 5.95 -11.36 19.82
N VAL A 12 6.78 -11.85 18.91
CA VAL A 12 8.16 -11.38 18.70
C VAL A 12 8.24 -10.75 17.31
N THR A 13 8.73 -9.50 17.26
CA THR A 13 8.98 -8.81 16.00
C THR A 13 10.43 -9.05 15.57
N LEU A 14 10.61 -9.71 14.43
CA LEU A 14 11.90 -9.79 13.75
C LEU A 14 12.00 -8.63 12.76
N SER A 15 13.06 -7.83 12.87
CA SER A 15 13.33 -6.72 11.95
C SER A 15 14.68 -6.92 11.27
N ALA A 16 14.71 -6.69 9.96
CA ALA A 16 15.92 -6.62 9.16
C ALA A 16 15.81 -5.37 8.29
N PRO A 17 16.74 -4.40 8.39
CA PRO A 17 16.71 -3.23 7.52
C PRO A 17 16.95 -3.69 6.07
N PRO A 18 16.23 -3.12 5.08
CA PRO A 18 16.52 -3.42 3.69
C PRO A 18 17.94 -2.96 3.36
N PRO A 19 18.67 -3.70 2.51
CA PRO A 19 19.97 -3.25 2.04
C PRO A 19 19.83 -1.91 1.29
N PRO A 20 20.88 -1.07 1.28
CA PRO A 20 20.85 0.18 0.53
C PRO A 20 20.55 -0.10 -0.95
N PRO A 21 19.69 0.71 -1.60
CA PRO A 21 19.32 0.46 -2.98
C PRO A 21 20.54 0.68 -3.88
N GLY A 22 20.85 -0.32 -4.72
CA GLY A 22 21.96 -0.22 -5.68
C GLY A 22 21.71 0.76 -6.84
N LEU A 23 20.47 1.25 -6.98
CA LEU A 23 20.04 2.22 -7.99
C LEU A 23 19.10 3.25 -7.36
N PRO A 24 19.07 4.50 -7.86
CA PRO A 24 18.03 5.46 -7.51
C PRO A 24 16.61 4.91 -7.79
N ALA A 25 15.58 5.51 -7.18
CA ALA A 25 14.19 5.03 -7.29
C ALA A 25 13.72 4.77 -8.73
N TYR A 26 14.16 5.60 -9.69
CA TYR A 26 13.85 5.43 -11.12
C TYR A 26 14.87 4.60 -11.90
N GLY A 27 16.04 4.32 -11.33
CA GLY A 27 17.10 3.61 -12.02
C GLY A 27 16.73 2.18 -12.38
N ARG A 28 15.99 1.48 -11.50
CA ARG A 28 15.59 0.10 -11.74
C ARG A 28 14.46 -0.03 -12.78
N PRO A 29 13.32 0.69 -12.66
CA PRO A 29 12.26 0.63 -13.68
C PRO A 29 12.74 1.02 -15.08
N LEU A 30 13.59 2.04 -15.20
CA LEU A 30 14.13 2.47 -16.50
C LEU A 30 15.06 1.41 -17.11
N ARG A 31 15.96 0.84 -16.31
CA ARG A 31 16.84 -0.25 -16.76
C ARG A 31 16.02 -1.45 -17.21
N ASP A 32 15.05 -1.88 -16.41
CA ASP A 32 14.25 -3.07 -16.69
C ASP A 32 13.40 -2.85 -17.96
N GLY A 33 12.89 -1.63 -18.18
CA GLY A 33 12.24 -1.23 -19.45
C GLY A 33 13.16 -1.29 -20.68
N PHE A 34 14.41 -0.82 -20.59
CA PHE A 34 15.37 -0.91 -21.69
C PHE A 34 15.90 -2.32 -21.95
N CYS A 35 16.00 -3.15 -20.91
CA CYS A 35 16.46 -4.54 -20.99
C CYS A 35 15.35 -5.53 -21.37
N GLY A 36 14.11 -5.06 -21.55
CA GLY A 36 12.99 -5.90 -21.94
C GLY A 36 12.49 -6.82 -20.82
N ASP A 37 12.69 -6.46 -19.56
CA ASP A 37 12.15 -7.15 -18.40
C ASP A 37 10.96 -6.35 -17.81
N PRO A 38 9.72 -6.70 -18.16
CA PRO A 38 8.54 -5.98 -17.72
C PRO A 38 8.07 -6.39 -16.31
N THR A 39 8.83 -7.17 -15.53
CA THR A 39 8.39 -7.71 -14.24
C THR A 39 7.94 -6.62 -13.25
N LEU A 40 8.51 -5.41 -13.33
CA LEU A 40 8.15 -4.27 -12.48
C LEU A 40 7.29 -3.22 -13.20
N CYS A 41 6.79 -3.53 -14.40
CA CYS A 41 5.89 -2.69 -15.16
C CYS A 41 4.46 -3.16 -14.97
N VAL A 42 3.53 -2.23 -14.77
CA VAL A 42 2.09 -2.53 -14.76
C VAL A 42 1.66 -2.81 -16.20
N ARG A 43 0.93 -3.91 -16.42
CA ARG A 43 0.41 -4.25 -17.75
C ARG A 43 -0.78 -3.34 -18.10
N GLY A 44 -1.06 -3.17 -19.39
CA GLY A 44 -2.14 -2.28 -19.84
C GLY A 44 -3.52 -2.69 -19.32
N ASP A 45 -3.81 -3.98 -19.31
CA ASP A 45 -5.06 -4.55 -18.79
C ASP A 45 -5.18 -4.43 -17.27
N GLU A 46 -4.08 -4.59 -16.54
CA GLU A 46 -4.02 -4.34 -15.09
C GLU A 46 -4.31 -2.88 -14.76
N ALA A 47 -3.76 -1.94 -15.53
CA ALA A 47 -4.04 -0.51 -15.39
C ALA A 47 -5.52 -0.19 -15.65
N GLU A 48 -6.15 -0.80 -16.66
CA GLU A 48 -7.58 -0.65 -16.91
C GLU A 48 -8.44 -1.19 -15.76
N GLN A 49 -8.07 -2.34 -15.16
CA GLN A 49 -8.78 -2.86 -14.00
C GLN A 49 -8.64 -1.93 -12.79
N ALA A 50 -7.43 -1.43 -12.52
CA ALA A 50 -7.20 -0.47 -11.45
C ALA A 50 -8.06 0.79 -11.64
N TRP A 51 -8.16 1.30 -12.87
CA TRP A 51 -9.02 2.44 -13.19
C TRP A 51 -10.50 2.15 -12.97
N ARG A 52 -11.01 0.95 -13.27
CA ARG A 52 -12.42 0.59 -12.99
C ARG A 52 -12.75 0.64 -11.50
N VAL A 53 -11.79 0.35 -10.63
CA VAL A 53 -11.96 0.42 -9.17
C VAL A 53 -11.97 1.87 -8.69
N VAL A 54 -11.05 2.71 -9.18
CA VAL A 54 -10.85 4.08 -8.69
C VAL A 54 -11.83 5.09 -9.31
N ALA A 55 -12.24 4.89 -10.56
CA ALA A 55 -13.08 5.84 -11.29
C ALA A 55 -14.42 6.17 -10.59
N PRO A 56 -15.18 5.22 -10.01
CA PRO A 56 -16.41 5.54 -9.28
C PRO A 56 -16.17 6.45 -8.08
N VAL A 57 -15.08 6.23 -7.34
CA VAL A 57 -14.69 7.06 -6.18
C VAL A 57 -14.44 8.49 -6.63
N LEU A 58 -13.64 8.68 -7.67
CA LEU A 58 -13.33 10.00 -8.22
C LEU A 58 -14.59 10.71 -8.74
N SER A 59 -15.49 9.98 -9.39
CA SER A 59 -16.77 10.54 -9.87
C SER A 59 -17.68 10.99 -8.73
N THR A 60 -17.60 10.32 -7.58
CA THR A 60 -18.39 10.66 -6.39
C THR A 60 -17.86 11.92 -5.73
N TRP A 61 -16.53 12.04 -5.63
CA TRP A 61 -15.87 13.24 -5.13
C TRP A 61 -16.09 14.46 -6.02
N SER A 62 -15.99 14.31 -7.35
CA SER A 62 -16.22 15.42 -8.28
C SER A 62 -17.65 15.96 -8.24
N ARG A 63 -18.62 15.11 -7.87
CA ARG A 63 -20.03 15.47 -7.66
C ARG A 63 -20.32 16.00 -6.25
N GLY A 64 -19.33 16.06 -5.37
CA GLY A 64 -19.49 16.53 -3.99
C GLY A 64 -20.43 15.67 -3.15
N LEU A 65 -20.62 14.40 -3.50
CA LEU A 65 -21.59 13.51 -2.84
C LEU A 65 -21.12 13.02 -1.46
N VAL A 66 -19.84 13.17 -1.14
CA VAL A 66 -19.23 12.78 0.14
C VAL A 66 -18.53 14.00 0.72
N PRO A 67 -18.81 14.38 1.98
CA PRO A 67 -18.14 15.50 2.62
C PRO A 67 -16.64 15.21 2.84
N LEU A 68 -15.79 16.22 2.61
CA LEU A 68 -14.37 16.12 2.88
C LEU A 68 -14.12 16.19 4.39
N ALA A 69 -13.40 15.21 4.93
CA ALA A 69 -13.01 15.21 6.33
C ALA A 69 -11.72 16.03 6.52
N GLU A 70 -11.73 16.97 7.47
CA GLU A 70 -10.57 17.77 7.84
C GLU A 70 -9.84 17.18 9.04
N TYR A 71 -8.53 17.44 9.12
CA TYR A 71 -7.71 17.05 10.27
C TYR A 71 -6.56 18.05 10.47
N PRO A 72 -6.10 18.29 11.71
CA PRO A 72 -4.97 19.16 11.97
C PRO A 72 -3.68 18.64 11.33
N SER A 73 -2.83 19.54 10.83
CA SER A 73 -1.49 19.19 10.36
C SER A 73 -0.68 18.49 11.46
N GLY A 74 -0.02 17.38 11.13
CA GLY A 74 0.74 16.56 12.07
C GLY A 74 -0.09 15.55 12.87
N SER A 75 -1.41 15.50 12.68
CA SER A 75 -2.25 14.41 13.20
C SER A 75 -2.22 13.19 12.28
N SER A 76 -2.63 12.03 12.80
CA SER A 76 -2.70 10.75 12.05
C SER A 76 -3.84 10.67 11.02
N GLY A 77 -4.47 11.80 10.68
CA GLY A 77 -5.64 11.87 9.82
C GLY A 77 -6.95 12.07 10.59
N PRO A 78 -8.09 12.02 9.89
CA PRO A 78 -9.40 12.25 10.51
C PRO A 78 -9.73 11.14 11.52
N ALA A 79 -10.45 11.50 12.59
CA ALA A 79 -10.72 10.63 13.74
C ALA A 79 -11.45 9.31 13.41
N GLY A 80 -12.04 9.18 12.21
CA GLY A 80 -12.69 7.96 11.74
C GLY A 80 -11.75 6.92 11.09
N GLY A 81 -10.46 7.24 10.88
CA GLY A 81 -9.49 6.37 10.20
C GLY A 81 -8.43 5.74 11.10
N ALA A 82 -8.40 6.08 12.39
CA ALA A 82 -7.53 5.41 13.36
C ALA A 82 -8.10 4.02 13.65
N GLY A 83 -7.62 3.02 12.93
CA GLY A 83 -8.08 1.64 12.98
C GLY A 83 -8.06 1.06 14.39
N SER A 84 -9.15 0.37 14.71
CA SER A 84 -9.21 -0.73 15.69
C SER A 84 -8.30 -1.89 15.30
#